data_AF-A0AA42IRY1-F1
#
_entry.id   AF-A0AA42IRY1-F1
#
_cell.length_a   1.000
_cell.length_b   1.000
_cell.length_c   1.000
_cell.angle_alpha   90.00
_cell.angle_beta   90.00
_cell.angle_gamma   90.00
#
_symmetry.space_group_name_H-M   'P 1'
#
loop_
_entity.id
_entity.type
_entity.pdbx_description
1 polymer ?
#
loop_
_entity_poly.entity_id
_entity_poly.type
_entity_poly.pdbx_seq_one_letter_code
_entity_poly.pdbx_strand_id
1 'polypeptide(L)'
;MNDDVMRLSDLLSAYARYHAVTLPEAAFGLYELMDEAFLSYLGRFEELLPEQLFWVGRVGSPEPSPKGYVLDHQGLLKYFKGLCEPSTGADNQFISCFCHSDYSNTTVPASVVYFSRKAFIDWIQAASTKLPEFLSSEDLENNPYKPNEENIKAFQGKELVSIRGLARGLIEIIVELDRAHRGLSKKTNPEAILRAASQLDLNKKPSKWRAALADLANAAEIEDFRGNRRTLEKYVGD
;
A
#
# COMPACT_ATOMS: atom_id res chain seq x y z
N MET A 1 15.65 14.78 -8.71
CA MET A 1 14.31 14.25 -8.40
C MET A 1 13.35 15.31 -8.88
N ASN A 2 12.35 14.99 -9.70
CA ASN A 2 11.45 16.02 -10.23
C ASN A 2 10.50 16.40 -9.08
N ASP A 3 10.58 17.63 -8.56
CA ASP A 3 9.83 18.12 -7.37
C ASP A 3 8.31 18.17 -7.57
N ASP A 4 7.85 17.64 -8.70
CA ASP A 4 6.47 17.60 -9.13
C ASP A 4 5.81 16.21 -8.97
N VAL A 5 6.56 15.18 -8.55
CA VAL A 5 5.99 13.84 -8.35
C VAL A 5 5.49 13.69 -6.91
N MET A 6 4.20 13.34 -6.76
CA MET A 6 3.55 13.10 -5.47
C MET A 6 2.98 11.69 -5.39
N ARG A 7 2.82 11.16 -4.17
CA ARG A 7 2.10 9.90 -3.94
C ARG A 7 0.62 10.17 -3.72
N LEU A 8 -0.23 9.23 -4.15
CA LEU A 8 -1.67 9.28 -3.91
C LEU A 8 -1.98 9.37 -2.39
N SER A 9 -1.22 8.65 -1.56
CA SER A 9 -1.37 8.70 -0.10
C SER A 9 -1.10 10.08 0.51
N ASP A 10 -0.25 10.88 -0.13
CA ASP A 10 0.16 12.19 0.39
C ASP A 10 -0.87 13.27 0.04
N LEU A 11 -1.68 13.06 -1.00
CA LEU A 11 -2.75 13.96 -1.45
C LEU A 11 -3.80 14.20 -0.35
N LEU A 12 -4.21 13.14 0.36
CA LEU A 12 -5.15 13.21 1.46
C LEU A 12 -4.65 14.13 2.58
N SER A 13 -3.38 13.97 2.95
CA SER A 13 -2.76 14.76 4.00
C SER A 13 -2.63 16.22 3.58
N ALA A 14 -2.26 16.50 2.32
CA ALA A 14 -2.16 17.85 1.78
C ALA A 14 -3.51 18.59 1.85
N TYR A 15 -4.58 17.93 1.40
CA TYR A 15 -5.94 18.49 1.45
C TYR A 15 -6.38 18.80 2.88
N ALA A 16 -6.24 17.82 3.79
CA ALA A 16 -6.67 17.95 5.19
C ALA A 16 -6.03 19.17 5.87
N ARG A 17 -4.76 19.42 5.57
CA ARG A 17 -4.00 20.54 6.14
C ARG A 17 -4.46 21.88 5.63
N TYR A 18 -4.54 22.01 4.31
CA TYR A 18 -4.89 23.27 3.67
C TYR A 18 -6.27 23.74 4.12
N HIS A 19 -7.22 22.81 4.20
CA HIS A 19 -8.59 23.10 4.62
C HIS A 19 -8.82 23.03 6.13
N ALA A 20 -7.80 22.65 6.92
CA ALA A 20 -7.89 22.43 8.37
C ALA A 20 -9.05 21.49 8.79
N VAL A 21 -9.21 20.39 8.05
CA VAL A 21 -10.27 19.38 8.26
C VAL A 21 -9.69 18.03 8.72
N THR A 22 -10.54 17.14 9.20
CA THR A 22 -10.16 15.77 9.56
C THR A 22 -9.83 14.93 8.31
N LEU A 23 -9.13 13.81 8.47
CA LEU A 23 -8.81 12.91 7.34
C LEU A 23 -10.07 12.34 6.64
N PRO A 24 -11.14 11.92 7.35
CA PRO A 24 -12.38 11.51 6.69
C PRO A 24 -13.05 12.63 5.90
N GLU A 25 -13.07 13.85 6.43
CA GLU A 25 -13.61 15.03 5.71
C GLU A 25 -12.74 15.38 4.49
N ALA A 26 -11.42 15.26 4.60
CA ALA A 26 -10.51 15.44 3.47
C ALA A 26 -10.72 14.37 2.39
N ALA A 27 -10.95 13.12 2.79
CA ALA A 27 -11.25 12.04 1.87
C ALA A 27 -12.55 12.29 1.10
N PHE A 28 -13.57 12.77 1.80
CA PHE A 28 -14.83 13.16 1.18
C PHE A 28 -14.64 14.34 0.21
N GLY A 29 -13.90 15.38 0.60
CA GLY A 29 -13.61 16.51 -0.29
C GLY A 29 -12.81 16.10 -1.54
N LEU A 30 -11.85 15.19 -1.41
CA LEU A 30 -11.13 14.63 -2.55
C LEU A 30 -12.01 13.73 -3.42
N TYR A 31 -12.93 12.97 -2.82
CA TYR A 31 -13.93 12.20 -3.58
C TYR A 31 -14.77 13.14 -4.46
N GLU A 32 -15.32 14.22 -3.88
CA GLU A 32 -16.14 15.19 -4.62
C GLU A 32 -15.33 15.89 -5.71
N LEU A 33 -14.12 16.33 -5.38
CA LEU A 33 -13.23 16.98 -6.36
C LEU A 33 -12.92 16.06 -7.55
N MET A 34 -12.61 14.79 -7.30
CA MET A 34 -12.28 13.82 -8.35
C MET A 34 -13.49 13.51 -9.22
N ASP A 35 -14.67 13.30 -8.61
CA ASP A 35 -15.91 12.98 -9.32
C ASP A 35 -16.37 14.17 -10.18
N GLU A 36 -16.34 15.39 -9.62
CA GLU A 36 -16.70 16.62 -10.34
C GLU A 36 -15.72 16.90 -11.49
N ALA A 37 -14.41 16.80 -11.24
CA ALA A 37 -13.40 17.00 -12.28
C ALA A 37 -13.52 15.95 -13.39
N PHE A 38 -13.78 14.69 -13.05
CA PHE A 38 -13.96 13.64 -14.04
C PHE A 38 -15.21 13.85 -14.90
N LEU A 39 -16.37 14.11 -14.28
CA LEU A 39 -17.62 14.35 -15.02
C LEU A 39 -17.50 15.57 -15.94
N SER A 40 -16.84 16.64 -15.46
CA SER A 40 -16.63 17.85 -16.23
C SER A 40 -15.62 17.67 -17.37
N TYR A 41 -14.57 16.88 -17.15
CA TYR A 41 -13.61 16.51 -18.18
C TYR A 41 -14.25 15.64 -19.27
N LEU A 42 -14.98 14.59 -18.86
CA LEU A 42 -15.68 13.68 -19.76
C LEU A 42 -16.71 14.42 -20.63
N GLY A 43 -17.48 15.34 -20.05
CA GLY A 43 -18.45 16.14 -20.80
C GLY A 43 -17.84 17.12 -21.80
N ARG A 44 -16.55 17.45 -21.68
CA ARG A 44 -15.84 18.39 -22.56
C ARG A 44 -15.02 17.72 -23.64
N PHE A 45 -14.31 16.66 -23.27
CA PHE A 45 -13.33 16.01 -24.15
C PHE A 45 -13.81 14.66 -24.66
N GLU A 46 -14.92 14.12 -24.14
CA GLU A 46 -15.40 12.75 -24.42
C GLU A 46 -14.34 11.66 -24.14
N GLU A 47 -13.35 11.98 -23.33
CA GLU A 47 -12.23 11.12 -22.97
C GLU A 47 -12.33 10.66 -21.52
N LEU A 48 -11.82 9.45 -21.26
CA LEU A 48 -11.65 8.91 -19.91
C LEU A 48 -10.50 9.63 -19.19
N LEU A 49 -10.31 9.25 -17.91
CA LEU A 49 -9.14 9.66 -17.13
C LEU A 49 -7.87 9.37 -17.95
N PRO A 50 -6.97 10.34 -18.17
CA PRO A 50 -5.74 10.08 -18.89
C PRO A 50 -4.97 8.95 -18.21
N GLU A 51 -4.66 7.88 -18.94
CA GLU A 51 -3.98 6.68 -18.40
C GLU A 51 -2.65 7.01 -17.71
N GLN A 52 -2.05 8.15 -18.05
CA GLN A 52 -0.77 8.61 -17.53
C GLN A 52 -0.89 9.51 -16.29
N LEU A 53 -2.11 9.84 -15.86
CA LEU A 53 -2.32 10.76 -14.73
C LEU A 53 -1.85 10.14 -13.41
N PHE A 54 -2.15 8.86 -13.20
CA PHE A 54 -1.71 8.08 -12.07
C PHE A 54 -1.00 6.82 -12.55
N TRP A 55 0.10 6.46 -11.91
CA TRP A 55 0.84 5.25 -12.23
C TRP A 55 1.37 4.55 -10.99
N VAL A 56 1.54 3.24 -11.08
CA VAL A 56 2.19 2.45 -10.03
C VAL A 56 3.70 2.50 -10.23
N GLY A 57 4.43 2.91 -9.21
CA GLY A 57 5.88 3.00 -9.21
C GLY A 57 6.57 1.62 -9.14
N ARG A 58 7.82 1.57 -9.57
CA ARG A 58 8.72 0.43 -9.33
C ARG A 58 9.06 0.30 -7.85
N VAL A 59 9.58 -0.86 -7.47
CA VAL A 59 10.03 -1.09 -6.09
C VAL A 59 11.09 -0.05 -5.71
N GLY A 60 10.75 0.80 -4.74
CA GLY A 60 11.64 1.85 -4.24
C GLY A 60 11.84 3.05 -5.18
N SER A 61 11.09 3.17 -6.28
CA SER A 61 11.25 4.25 -7.26
C SER A 61 9.89 4.78 -7.75
N PRO A 62 9.76 6.10 -8.00
CA PRO A 62 8.58 6.67 -8.63
C PRO A 62 8.49 6.37 -10.14
N GLU A 63 9.47 5.71 -10.76
CA GLU A 63 9.38 5.33 -12.17
C GLU A 63 8.23 4.35 -12.42
N PRO A 64 7.47 4.49 -13.53
CA PRO A 64 6.40 3.56 -13.87
C PRO A 64 6.85 2.08 -13.90
N SER A 65 6.04 1.23 -13.28
CA SER A 65 6.24 -0.21 -13.27
C SER A 65 6.11 -0.78 -14.68
N PRO A 66 7.02 -1.69 -15.09
CA PRO A 66 6.94 -2.34 -16.41
C PRO A 66 5.73 -3.29 -16.53
N LYS A 67 5.02 -3.58 -15.44
CA LYS A 67 3.81 -4.41 -15.45
C LYS A 67 2.60 -3.73 -16.09
N GLY A 68 2.65 -2.41 -16.32
CA GLY A 68 1.55 -1.66 -16.94
C GLY A 68 0.29 -1.66 -16.07
N TYR A 69 0.40 -1.10 -14.87
CA TYR A 69 -0.78 -0.92 -14.02
C TYR A 69 -1.58 0.30 -14.47
N VAL A 70 -2.89 0.13 -14.63
CA VAL A 70 -3.83 1.19 -15.00
C VAL A 70 -4.81 1.38 -13.85
N LEU A 71 -4.94 2.64 -13.40
CA LEU A 71 -5.96 3.06 -12.45
C LEU A 71 -7.11 3.68 -13.22
N ASP A 72 -8.31 3.17 -13.00
CA ASP A 72 -9.52 3.77 -13.54
C ASP A 72 -10.12 4.77 -12.54
N HIS A 73 -11.00 5.64 -13.06
CA HIS A 73 -11.72 6.62 -12.25
C HIS A 73 -12.52 5.95 -11.11
N GLN A 74 -13.16 4.80 -11.39
CA GLN A 74 -13.97 4.11 -10.40
C GLN A 74 -13.13 3.57 -9.23
N GLY A 75 -11.91 3.09 -9.49
CA GLY A 75 -10.96 2.64 -8.47
C GLY A 75 -10.52 3.78 -7.55
N LEU A 76 -10.25 4.97 -8.12
CA LEU A 76 -9.92 6.17 -7.36
C LEU A 76 -11.08 6.63 -6.47
N LEU A 77 -12.31 6.70 -7.00
CA LEU A 77 -13.47 7.07 -6.19
C LEU A 77 -13.76 6.07 -5.08
N LYS A 78 -13.66 4.77 -5.35
CA LYS A 78 -13.81 3.72 -4.33
C LYS A 78 -12.76 3.87 -3.23
N TYR A 79 -11.53 4.21 -3.59
CA TYR A 79 -10.46 4.45 -2.63
C TYR A 79 -10.78 5.62 -1.69
N PHE A 80 -11.12 6.80 -2.21
CA PHE A 80 -11.46 7.96 -1.36
C PHE A 80 -12.72 7.72 -0.55
N LYS A 81 -13.75 7.10 -1.14
CA LYS A 81 -14.98 6.75 -0.41
C LYS A 81 -14.71 5.79 0.76
N GLY A 82 -13.81 4.82 0.57
CA GLY A 82 -13.40 3.91 1.64
C GLY A 82 -12.71 4.62 2.82
N LEU A 83 -12.00 5.71 2.54
CA LEU A 83 -11.34 6.54 3.56
C LEU A 83 -12.29 7.43 4.37
N CYS A 84 -13.52 7.65 3.90
CA CYS A 84 -14.54 8.43 4.61
C CYS A 84 -15.05 7.72 5.87
N GLU A 85 -15.00 6.38 5.89
CA GLU A 85 -15.42 5.59 7.03
C GLU A 85 -14.21 5.22 7.90
N PRO A 86 -14.27 5.40 9.23
CA PRO A 86 -13.27 4.86 10.13
C PRO A 86 -13.41 3.34 10.18
N SER A 87 -12.87 2.65 9.18
CA SER A 87 -12.90 1.20 9.15
C SER A 87 -11.95 0.63 10.20
N THR A 88 -12.40 -0.43 10.88
CA THR A 88 -11.65 -1.17 11.90
C THR A 88 -10.60 -2.12 11.30
N GLY A 89 -10.21 -1.95 10.03
CA GLY A 89 -9.39 -2.89 9.26
C GLY A 89 -8.46 -2.23 8.22
N ALA A 90 -7.50 -3.02 7.71
CA ALA A 90 -6.34 -2.59 6.91
C ALA A 90 -6.64 -2.20 5.44
N ASP A 91 -7.88 -2.35 4.97
CA ASP A 91 -8.23 -2.27 3.54
C ASP A 91 -8.17 -0.85 2.94
N ASN A 92 -8.26 0.19 3.78
CA ASN A 92 -8.24 1.59 3.33
C ASN A 92 -6.86 2.04 2.80
N GLN A 93 -5.82 1.21 2.88
CA GLN A 93 -4.47 1.52 2.41
C GLN A 93 -4.21 1.04 0.97
N PHE A 94 -5.14 0.28 0.39
CA PHE A 94 -4.98 -0.35 -0.91
C PHE A 94 -5.94 0.25 -1.93
N ILE A 95 -5.51 0.23 -3.19
CA ILE A 95 -6.31 0.63 -4.35
C ILE A 95 -6.27 -0.49 -5.39
N SER A 96 -7.44 -0.77 -5.98
CA SER A 96 -7.55 -1.74 -7.07
C SER A 96 -7.12 -1.10 -8.38
N CYS A 97 -6.30 -1.81 -9.15
CA CYS A 97 -5.83 -1.39 -10.47
C CYS A 97 -5.83 -2.59 -11.42
N PHE A 98 -5.97 -2.33 -12.72
CA PHE A 98 -5.83 -3.36 -13.74
C PHE A 98 -4.34 -3.54 -14.07
N CYS A 99 -3.84 -4.77 -14.02
CA CYS A 99 -2.46 -5.08 -14.35
C CYS A 99 -2.39 -5.67 -15.77
N HIS A 100 -1.76 -4.97 -16.72
CA HIS A 100 -1.63 -5.47 -18.09
C HIS A 100 -0.81 -6.76 -18.18
N SER A 101 0.27 -6.90 -17.41
CA SER A 101 1.09 -8.12 -17.43
C SER A 101 0.34 -9.35 -16.94
N ASP A 102 -0.52 -9.16 -15.94
CA ASP A 102 -1.21 -10.26 -15.24
C ASP A 102 -2.66 -10.41 -15.75
N TYR A 103 -3.08 -9.56 -16.70
CA TYR A 103 -4.42 -9.44 -17.30
C TYR A 103 -5.56 -9.58 -16.27
N SER A 104 -5.38 -8.95 -15.10
CA SER A 104 -6.27 -9.13 -13.96
C SER A 104 -6.25 -7.89 -13.06
N ASN A 105 -7.31 -7.73 -12.27
CA ASN A 105 -7.37 -6.71 -11.24
C ASN A 105 -6.50 -7.12 -10.05
N THR A 106 -5.61 -6.22 -9.65
CA THR A 106 -4.68 -6.39 -8.53
C THR A 106 -4.83 -5.21 -7.58
N THR A 107 -4.79 -5.49 -6.29
CA THR A 107 -4.71 -4.44 -5.26
C THR A 107 -3.25 -4.07 -5.00
N VAL A 108 -2.96 -2.78 -4.97
CA VAL A 108 -1.64 -2.24 -4.65
C VAL A 108 -1.75 -1.22 -3.53
N PRO A 109 -0.71 -1.02 -2.69
CA PRO A 109 -0.73 0.06 -1.71
C PRO A 109 -0.86 1.43 -2.38
N ALA A 110 -1.69 2.32 -1.85
CA ALA A 110 -1.79 3.70 -2.35
C ALA A 110 -0.46 4.47 -2.22
N SER A 111 0.43 4.04 -1.31
CA SER A 111 1.76 4.60 -1.12
C SER A 111 2.75 4.33 -2.26
N VAL A 112 2.43 3.39 -3.17
CA VAL A 112 3.22 3.11 -4.38
C VAL A 112 2.56 3.65 -5.65
N VAL A 113 1.43 4.36 -5.52
CA VAL A 113 0.79 5.07 -6.62
C VAL A 113 1.28 6.51 -6.62
N TYR A 114 1.77 6.95 -7.76
CA TYR A 114 2.33 8.27 -7.98
C TYR A 114 1.54 9.02 -9.05
N PHE A 115 1.63 10.35 -9.01
CA PHE A 115 1.11 11.25 -10.04
C PHE A 115 2.05 12.45 -10.18
N SER A 116 2.00 13.11 -11.34
CA SER A 116 2.61 14.44 -11.51
C SER A 116 1.61 15.47 -11.03
N ARG A 117 2.00 16.26 -10.03
CA ARG A 117 1.20 17.34 -9.47
C ARG A 117 0.83 18.35 -10.54
N LYS A 118 1.76 18.74 -11.41
CA LYS A 118 1.47 19.61 -12.55
C LYS A 118 0.43 18.99 -13.48
N ALA A 119 0.62 17.75 -13.92
CA ALA A 119 -0.35 17.09 -14.80
C ALA A 119 -1.74 16.96 -14.15
N PHE A 120 -1.78 16.73 -12.84
CA PHE A 120 -3.02 16.67 -12.07
C PHE A 120 -3.71 18.04 -11.96
N ILE A 121 -2.96 19.11 -11.71
CA ILE A 121 -3.47 20.48 -11.74
C ILE A 121 -4.00 20.83 -13.13
N ASP A 122 -3.21 20.56 -14.17
CA ASP A 122 -3.57 20.85 -15.56
C ASP A 122 -4.87 20.11 -15.95
N TRP A 123 -5.03 18.85 -15.51
CA TRP A 123 -6.24 18.05 -15.73
C TRP A 123 -7.47 18.65 -15.02
N ILE A 124 -7.34 19.03 -13.74
CA ILE A 124 -8.41 19.69 -12.98
C ILE A 124 -8.79 21.02 -13.66
N GLN A 125 -7.81 21.84 -14.04
CA GLN A 125 -8.07 23.11 -14.73
C GLN A 125 -8.75 22.92 -16.08
N ALA A 126 -8.36 21.90 -16.85
CA ALA A 126 -9.02 21.57 -18.11
C ALA A 126 -10.50 21.19 -17.90
N ALA A 127 -10.83 20.56 -16.76
CA ALA A 127 -12.19 20.28 -16.33
C ALA A 127 -12.97 21.55 -15.89
N SER A 128 -12.33 22.74 -15.85
CA SER A 128 -12.88 24.01 -15.39
C SER A 128 -13.36 24.05 -13.94
N THR A 129 -12.79 23.18 -13.11
CA THR A 129 -12.87 23.33 -11.67
C THR A 129 -11.86 24.38 -11.20
N LYS A 130 -12.13 25.01 -10.06
CA LYS A 130 -11.21 26.00 -9.48
C LYS A 130 -9.85 25.33 -9.23
N LEU A 131 -8.77 26.10 -9.44
CA LEU A 131 -7.41 25.63 -9.11
C LEU A 131 -7.41 25.11 -7.66
N PRO A 132 -6.95 23.87 -7.41
CA PRO A 132 -6.82 23.38 -6.04
C PRO A 132 -5.60 24.05 -5.42
N GLU A 133 -5.84 25.13 -4.70
CA GLU A 133 -4.79 25.96 -4.09
C GLU A 133 -3.88 25.12 -3.17
N PHE A 134 -4.43 24.08 -2.53
CA PHE A 134 -3.69 23.12 -1.69
C PHE A 134 -2.56 22.34 -2.42
N LEU A 135 -2.53 22.38 -3.75
CA LEU A 135 -1.48 21.79 -4.58
C LEU A 135 -0.42 22.82 -5.02
N SER A 136 -0.56 24.09 -4.64
CA SER A 136 0.41 25.13 -4.97
C SER A 136 1.70 24.94 -4.18
N SER A 137 2.85 25.19 -4.80
CA SER A 137 4.18 24.94 -4.23
C SER A 137 4.44 25.71 -2.92
N GLU A 138 3.89 26.92 -2.79
CA GLU A 138 4.14 27.79 -1.64
C GLU A 138 3.60 27.21 -0.31
N ASP A 139 2.45 26.53 -0.31
CA ASP A 139 1.87 25.97 0.92
C ASP A 139 2.53 24.65 1.35
N LEU A 140 3.03 23.87 0.40
CA LEU A 140 3.72 22.60 0.67
C LEU A 140 5.15 22.82 1.19
N GLU A 141 5.84 23.87 0.74
CA GLU A 141 7.18 24.26 1.20
C GLU A 141 7.18 25.03 2.52
N ASN A 142 6.19 25.91 2.74
CA ASN A 142 6.07 26.69 3.98
C ASN A 142 5.47 25.89 5.15
N ASN A 143 4.77 24.79 4.87
CA ASN A 143 4.15 23.96 5.89
C ASN A 143 4.44 22.47 5.65
N PRO A 144 5.74 22.06 5.70
CA PRO A 144 6.14 20.71 5.39
C PRO A 144 5.36 19.73 6.24
N TYR A 145 5.04 18.57 5.67
CA TYR A 145 4.60 17.44 6.45
C TYR A 145 5.67 17.08 7.47
N LYS A 146 5.53 17.65 8.67
CA LYS A 146 5.84 16.94 9.90
C LYS A 146 4.71 15.92 10.03
N PRO A 147 4.98 14.65 9.73
CA PRO A 147 4.12 13.61 10.27
C PRO A 147 3.99 13.85 11.76
N ASN A 148 2.91 13.37 12.39
CA ASN A 148 3.00 13.23 13.83
C ASN A 148 4.26 12.38 14.10
N GLU A 149 5.32 12.99 14.65
CA GLU A 149 6.61 12.34 14.81
C GLU A 149 6.43 11.07 15.63
N GLU A 150 5.41 11.02 16.49
CA GLU A 150 5.00 9.83 17.22
C GLU A 150 4.52 8.70 16.30
N ASN A 151 3.70 8.99 15.28
CA ASN A 151 3.19 7.97 14.35
C ASN A 151 4.28 7.48 13.38
N ILE A 152 5.15 8.37 12.89
CA ILE A 152 6.27 7.96 12.03
C ILE A 152 7.41 7.34 12.83
N LYS A 153 7.74 7.79 14.04
CA LYS A 153 8.70 7.08 14.90
C LYS A 153 8.13 5.75 15.38
N ALA A 154 6.81 5.64 15.62
CA ALA A 154 6.16 4.37 15.92
C ALA A 154 6.21 3.38 14.75
N PHE A 155 5.97 3.85 13.52
CA PHE A 155 6.08 3.06 12.28
C PHE A 155 7.55 2.71 11.94
N GLN A 156 8.46 3.68 12.03
CA GLN A 156 9.86 3.52 11.61
C GLN A 156 10.70 2.73 12.62
N GLY A 157 10.37 2.79 13.92
CA GLY A 157 11.14 2.09 14.95
C GLY A 157 10.69 0.64 15.12
N LYS A 158 9.47 0.44 15.64
CA LYS A 158 9.01 -0.89 16.09
C LYS A 158 8.48 -1.74 14.94
N GLU A 159 7.80 -1.13 13.98
CA GLU A 159 7.15 -1.85 12.89
C GLU A 159 8.16 -2.25 11.80
N LEU A 160 9.07 -1.38 11.38
CA LEU A 160 10.19 -1.76 10.48
C LEU A 160 11.09 -2.85 11.08
N VAL A 161 11.38 -2.80 12.38
CA VAL A 161 12.13 -3.87 13.07
C VAL A 161 11.35 -5.19 13.03
N SER A 162 10.03 -5.14 13.24
CA SER A 162 9.16 -6.31 13.16
C SER A 162 9.11 -6.89 11.74
N ILE A 163 8.99 -6.05 10.70
CA ILE A 163 9.00 -6.46 9.29
C ILE A 163 10.35 -7.07 8.90
N ARG A 164 11.48 -6.45 9.31
CA ARG A 164 12.82 -7.00 9.07
C ARG A 164 13.02 -8.34 9.76
N GLY A 165 12.54 -8.49 11.00
CA GLY A 165 12.56 -9.76 11.74
C GLY A 165 11.75 -10.85 11.04
N LEU A 166 10.53 -10.51 10.59
CA LEU A 166 9.67 -11.40 9.81
C LEU A 166 10.35 -11.86 8.52
N ALA A 167 10.87 -10.92 7.72
CA ALA A 167 11.52 -11.23 6.45
C ALA A 167 12.75 -12.14 6.64
N ARG A 168 13.58 -11.84 7.64
CA ARG A 168 14.74 -12.67 7.99
C ARG A 168 14.30 -14.06 8.45
N GLY A 169 13.33 -14.15 9.34
CA GLY A 169 12.83 -15.43 9.85
C GLY A 169 12.22 -16.30 8.74
N LEU A 170 11.50 -15.72 7.79
CA LEU A 170 10.98 -16.45 6.62
C LEU A 170 12.11 -17.01 5.74
N ILE A 171 13.18 -16.24 5.51
CA ILE A 171 14.36 -16.72 4.77
C ILE A 171 15.03 -17.87 5.52
N GLU A 172 15.17 -17.76 6.84
CA GLU A 172 15.74 -18.82 7.68
C GLU A 172 14.87 -20.10 7.65
N ILE A 173 13.54 -19.97 7.64
CA ILE A 173 12.61 -21.10 7.46
C ILE A 173 12.85 -21.78 6.12
N ILE A 174 12.95 -21.02 5.02
CA ILE A 174 13.19 -21.57 3.68
C ILE A 174 14.52 -22.34 3.64
N VAL A 175 15.58 -21.76 4.22
CA VAL A 175 16.90 -22.38 4.26
C VAL A 175 16.89 -23.67 5.08
N GLU A 176 16.26 -23.69 6.25
CA GLU A 176 16.18 -24.89 7.08
C GLU A 176 15.27 -25.96 6.49
N LEU A 177 14.20 -25.58 5.80
CA LEU A 177 13.36 -26.53 5.06
C LEU A 177 14.14 -27.20 3.92
N ASP A 178 14.91 -26.43 3.13
CA ASP A 178 15.77 -26.97 2.07
C ASP A 178 16.85 -27.91 2.66
N ARG A 179 17.47 -27.53 3.79
CA ARG A 179 18.41 -28.39 4.52
C ARG A 179 17.76 -29.67 5.02
N ALA A 180 16.56 -29.60 5.60
CA ALA A 180 15.82 -30.76 6.08
C ALA A 180 15.48 -31.71 4.93
N HIS A 181 15.03 -31.18 3.79
CA HIS A 181 14.75 -31.96 2.59
C HIS A 181 15.99 -32.65 2.02
N ARG A 182 17.16 -32.00 2.11
CA ARG A 182 18.44 -32.58 1.66
C ARG A 182 19.10 -33.52 2.69
N GLY A 183 18.51 -33.70 3.88
CA GLY A 183 19.11 -34.44 4.98
C GLY A 183 20.35 -33.76 5.58
N LEU A 184 20.50 -32.44 5.38
CA LEU A 184 21.63 -31.62 5.80
C LEU A 184 21.31 -30.71 6.99
N SER A 185 20.09 -30.78 7.56
CA SER A 185 19.75 -29.97 8.71
C SER A 185 20.52 -30.45 9.94
N LYS A 186 21.12 -29.48 10.64
CA LYS A 186 21.86 -29.70 11.89
C LYS A 186 20.95 -29.71 13.13
N LYS A 187 19.63 -29.55 12.92
CA LYS A 187 18.65 -29.40 14.00
C LYS A 187 18.03 -30.74 14.39
N THR A 188 17.45 -30.76 15.58
CA THR A 188 17.14 -31.96 16.35
C THR A 188 16.12 -32.89 15.67
N ASN A 189 15.31 -32.41 14.72
CA ASN A 189 14.33 -33.25 14.03
C ASN A 189 13.94 -32.75 12.61
N PRO A 190 14.68 -33.15 11.56
CA PRO A 190 14.36 -32.79 10.17
C PRO A 190 12.96 -33.23 9.71
N GLU A 191 12.46 -34.36 10.21
CA GLU A 191 11.12 -34.86 9.88
C GLU A 191 10.01 -33.98 10.46
N ALA A 192 10.24 -33.38 11.63
CA ALA A 192 9.30 -32.43 12.22
C ALA A 192 9.17 -31.16 11.36
N ILE A 193 10.27 -30.66 10.78
CA ILE A 193 10.26 -29.51 9.86
C ILE A 193 9.42 -29.82 8.61
N LEU A 194 9.66 -30.98 7.98
CA LEU A 194 8.92 -31.40 6.79
C LEU A 194 7.42 -31.58 7.08
N ARG A 195 7.09 -32.18 8.23
CA ARG A 195 5.71 -32.37 8.68
C ARG A 195 5.01 -31.04 8.97
N ALA A 196 5.70 -30.08 9.58
CA ALA A 196 5.14 -28.76 9.83
C ALA A 196 4.92 -27.99 8.52
N ALA A 197 5.85 -28.08 7.58
CA ALA A 197 5.73 -27.45 6.27
C ALA A 197 4.53 -27.98 5.47
N SER A 198 4.22 -29.28 5.57
CA SER A 198 3.07 -29.86 4.88
C SER A 198 1.71 -29.36 5.40
N GLN A 199 1.65 -28.73 6.57
CA GLN A 199 0.43 -28.13 7.13
C GLN A 199 0.18 -26.71 6.63
N LEU A 200 1.15 -26.11 5.93
CA LEU A 200 1.07 -24.74 5.45
C LEU A 200 0.21 -24.69 4.17
N ASP A 201 -1.02 -24.20 4.32
CA ASP A 201 -2.01 -24.11 3.25
C ASP A 201 -2.58 -22.69 3.18
N LEU A 202 -2.19 -21.97 2.14
CA LEU A 202 -2.58 -20.57 1.91
C LEU A 202 -4.07 -20.41 1.54
N ASN A 203 -4.78 -21.50 1.19
CA ASN A 203 -6.21 -21.45 0.92
C ASN A 203 -7.06 -21.47 2.21
N LYS A 204 -6.45 -21.76 3.36
CA LYS A 204 -7.13 -21.70 4.66
C LYS A 204 -7.18 -20.27 5.19
N LYS A 205 -8.08 -20.04 6.15
CA LYS A 205 -8.19 -18.76 6.86
C LYS A 205 -6.82 -18.26 7.38
N PRO A 206 -6.55 -16.95 7.35
CA PRO A 206 -5.29 -16.38 7.80
C PRO A 206 -4.82 -16.87 9.16
N SER A 207 -5.70 -16.94 10.15
CA SER A 207 -5.43 -17.54 11.47
C SER A 207 -4.82 -18.96 11.42
N LYS A 208 -5.25 -19.81 10.48
CA LYS A 208 -4.79 -21.21 10.39
C LYS A 208 -3.40 -21.34 9.79
N TRP A 209 -3.10 -20.66 8.69
CA TRP A 209 -1.74 -20.75 8.13
C TRP A 209 -0.74 -19.93 8.95
N ARG A 210 -1.17 -18.88 9.68
CA ARG A 210 -0.33 -18.18 10.67
C ARG A 210 0.11 -19.12 11.80
N ALA A 211 -0.80 -19.95 12.31
CA ALA A 211 -0.47 -20.98 13.30
C ALA A 211 0.51 -22.02 12.72
N ALA A 212 0.24 -22.53 11.51
CA ALA A 212 1.14 -23.46 10.83
C ALA A 212 2.54 -22.88 10.58
N LEU A 213 2.63 -21.57 10.27
CA LEU A 213 3.90 -20.87 10.10
C LEU A 213 4.67 -20.73 11.41
N ALA A 214 3.98 -20.50 12.54
CA ALA A 214 4.61 -20.49 13.86
C ALA A 214 5.10 -21.88 14.27
N ASP A 215 4.32 -22.94 14.01
CA ASP A 215 4.72 -24.32 14.25
C ASP A 215 5.95 -24.72 13.42
N LEU A 216 6.01 -24.27 12.16
CA LEU A 216 7.16 -24.46 11.29
C LEU A 216 8.41 -23.72 11.80
N ALA A 217 8.27 -22.47 12.24
CA ALA A 217 9.37 -21.71 12.84
C ALA A 217 9.91 -22.38 14.12
N ASN A 218 9.01 -22.91 14.96
CA ASN A 218 9.37 -23.66 16.16
C ASN A 218 10.09 -24.97 15.83
N ALA A 219 9.58 -25.74 14.85
CA ALA A 219 10.21 -26.96 14.38
C ALA A 219 11.60 -26.71 13.78
N ALA A 220 11.77 -25.56 13.12
CA ALA A 220 13.05 -25.08 12.61
C ALA A 220 13.91 -24.39 13.68
N GLU A 221 13.48 -24.36 14.95
CA GLU A 221 14.11 -23.69 16.11
C GLU A 221 14.60 -22.26 15.78
N ILE A 222 13.78 -21.46 15.09
CA ILE A 222 14.10 -20.08 14.70
C ILE A 222 13.62 -19.14 15.80
N GLU A 223 14.51 -18.81 16.74
CA GLU A 223 14.20 -18.00 17.92
C GLU A 223 13.77 -16.56 17.59
N ASP A 224 14.30 -16.01 16.49
CA ASP A 224 14.05 -14.63 16.08
C ASP A 224 12.88 -14.51 15.08
N PHE A 225 12.09 -15.58 14.89
CA PHE A 225 10.80 -15.49 14.21
C PHE A 225 9.80 -14.75 15.13
N ARG A 226 10.05 -13.45 15.30
CA ARG A 226 9.15 -12.50 15.94
C ARG A 226 8.01 -12.22 14.99
N GLY A 227 7.22 -13.25 14.71
CA GLY A 227 5.87 -13.13 14.18
C GLY A 227 5.04 -12.41 15.20
N ASN A 228 5.24 -11.09 15.30
CA ASN A 228 4.40 -10.23 16.11
C ASN A 228 2.99 -10.48 15.57
N ARG A 229 2.20 -11.22 16.35
CA ARG A 229 0.88 -11.68 15.94
C ARG A 229 0.06 -10.50 15.42
N ARG A 230 0.21 -9.34 16.07
CA ARG A 230 -0.38 -8.06 15.66
C ARG A 230 0.12 -7.55 14.32
N THR A 231 1.39 -7.72 13.98
CA THR A 231 1.94 -7.33 12.68
C THR A 231 1.40 -8.24 11.57
N LEU A 232 1.35 -9.56 11.80
CA LEU A 232 0.76 -10.49 10.83
C LEU A 232 -0.76 -10.31 10.69
N GLU A 233 -1.47 -10.06 11.78
CA GLU A 233 -2.89 -9.66 11.80
C GLU A 233 -3.11 -8.37 10.98
N LYS A 234 -2.26 -7.36 11.20
CA LYS A 234 -2.37 -6.05 10.54
C LYS A 234 -2.16 -6.12 9.03
N TYR A 235 -1.20 -6.90 8.56
CA TYR A 235 -0.82 -6.92 7.13
C TYR A 235 -1.48 -8.04 6.32
N VAL A 236 -2.00 -9.07 6.98
CA VAL A 236 -2.53 -10.26 6.28
C VAL A 236 -3.97 -10.61 6.69
N GLY A 237 -4.56 -9.87 7.63
CA GLY A 237 -5.95 -10.04 8.06
C GLY A 237 -6.18 -11.21 9.02
N ASP A 238 -7.47 -11.48 9.31
CA ASP A 238 -7.92 -12.51 10.26
C ASP A 238 -8.22 -13.89 9.65
#